data_AF-A0A7X6X550-F1
#
_entry.id   AF-A0A7X6X550-F1
#
_cell.length_a   1.000
_cell.length_b   1.000
_cell.length_c   1.000
_cell.angle_alpha   90.00
_cell.angle_beta   90.00
_cell.angle_gamma   90.00
#
_symmetry.space_group_name_H-M   'P 1'
#
loop_
_entity.id
_entity.type
_entity.pdbx_description
1 polymer ?
#
loop_
_entity_poly.entity_id
_entity_poly.type
_entity_poly.pdbx_seq_one_letter_code
_entity_poly.pdbx_strand_id
1 'polypeptide(L)'
;DQSASGATLFIEPMPVVELNNDLRNFQLAEKREIEAILTGLTKIIAGCISELEDNLQSLARLDFIFAKGKLSQAMDGCQPELNTEGLVHIKKGRHPLLVGEVVPIDIHLGRDFRVLVITGPNTGGKTVALKTVGLLCLMAQCGMHIPAEPGTELAVFQSIFADIGDEQSIEQSLSTFSGHMTNIVQIMNKIKLPSLVLLDELGAGTDPVEGSALAIAILKKLRSLQAHTIATTHYSELKAFAYNTPGVENASVEFDPVTLRPTYRLLIGMPGRSNAFEIAARLGLAPEVVAEARSLISRDELEIGHLLKDLEAKRKSLDRDREEVDKIREELAALRHNLEAEKRRLHEKEEKIIAEAYRRSESIIKKGQQEISSLIKMLKEQMEKIDRKEQEKSIQQAREQLKELKKTARQQLRSLQPSDPGRIPRKIKPGDLVFVTKLQKQGRIIGVSGGQGPVQVQIGILKVEVPWEDLREIDEPKTVIESNSINAGIMVQKSEEISPEIDLRGCTVEEALEELSKFFDDVLLSNLTTVYLIHGKGTGALRTAIGEYLRDHPRVKNFRLGYQNEGGSGVTVVEFKD
;
A
#
# COMPACT_ATOMS: atom_id res chain seq x y z
N ASP A 1 -87.67 -12.76 32.08
CA ASP A 1 -87.36 -11.90 30.92
C ASP A 1 -88.54 -11.79 29.96
N GLN A 2 -88.61 -10.73 29.15
CA GLN A 2 -89.62 -10.56 28.10
C GLN A 2 -89.01 -10.77 26.71
N SER A 3 -89.77 -11.38 25.80
CA SER A 3 -89.36 -11.47 24.39
C SER A 3 -89.28 -10.07 23.76
N ALA A 4 -88.46 -9.92 22.71
CA ALA A 4 -88.30 -8.65 22.00
C ALA A 4 -89.60 -8.12 21.35
N SER A 5 -90.66 -8.94 21.22
CA SER A 5 -91.99 -8.53 20.74
C SER A 5 -93.01 -8.26 21.86
N GLY A 6 -92.65 -8.44 23.13
CA GLY A 6 -93.49 -8.18 24.31
C GLY A 6 -94.69 -9.13 24.50
N ALA A 7 -94.97 -10.02 23.54
CA ALA A 7 -96.14 -10.90 23.55
C ALA A 7 -95.98 -12.18 24.40
N THR A 8 -94.79 -12.45 24.93
CA THR A 8 -94.50 -13.67 25.71
C THR A 8 -93.63 -13.33 26.92
N LEU A 9 -94.09 -13.75 28.10
CA LEU A 9 -93.38 -13.60 29.37
C LEU A 9 -92.63 -14.90 29.67
N PHE A 10 -91.31 -14.87 29.71
CA PHE A 10 -90.51 -16.01 30.16
C PHE A 10 -90.34 -15.90 31.67
N ILE A 11 -91.05 -16.78 32.38
CA ILE A 11 -90.93 -16.96 33.83
C ILE A 11 -89.99 -18.13 34.06
N GLU A 12 -88.86 -17.87 34.71
CA GLU A 12 -88.00 -18.94 35.18
C GLU A 12 -88.72 -19.69 36.31
N PRO A 13 -88.84 -21.03 36.23
CA PRO A 13 -89.38 -21.84 37.31
C PRO A 13 -88.59 -21.57 38.60
N MET A 14 -89.25 -21.48 39.77
CA MET A 14 -88.57 -21.21 41.04
C MET A 14 -87.33 -22.08 41.31
N PRO A 15 -87.33 -23.40 41.02
CA PRO A 15 -86.12 -24.23 41.18
C PRO A 15 -84.95 -23.83 40.25
N VAL A 16 -85.24 -23.23 39.09
CA VAL A 16 -84.23 -22.75 38.13
C VAL A 16 -83.66 -21.40 38.54
N VAL A 17 -84.45 -20.53 39.18
CA VAL A 17 -83.98 -19.24 39.70
C VAL A 17 -82.90 -19.43 40.77
N GLU A 18 -83.07 -20.40 41.67
CA GLU A 18 -82.05 -20.75 42.66
C GLU A 18 -80.77 -21.26 41.99
N LEU A 19 -80.89 -22.17 41.02
CA LEU A 19 -79.75 -22.66 40.24
C LEU A 19 -79.03 -21.56 39.46
N ASN A 20 -79.76 -20.56 38.94
CA ASN A 20 -79.19 -19.44 38.20
C ASN A 20 -78.47 -18.44 39.12
N ASN A 21 -79.00 -18.22 40.33
CA ASN A 21 -78.31 -17.44 41.37
C ASN A 21 -77.03 -18.14 41.84
N ASP A 22 -77.09 -19.45 42.06
CA ASP A 22 -75.92 -20.26 42.39
C ASP A 22 -74.88 -20.23 41.27
N LEU A 23 -75.31 -20.37 40.01
CA LEU A 23 -74.44 -20.24 38.85
C LEU A 23 -73.74 -18.87 38.83
N ARG A 24 -74.47 -17.78 39.07
CA ARG A 24 -73.91 -16.42 39.11
C ARG A 24 -72.94 -16.24 40.28
N ASN A 25 -73.23 -16.83 41.44
CA ASN A 25 -72.33 -16.82 42.59
C ASN A 25 -71.05 -17.62 42.30
N PHE A 26 -71.16 -18.80 41.67
CA PHE A 26 -70.00 -19.58 41.25
C PHE A 26 -69.18 -18.85 40.19
N GLN A 27 -69.80 -18.17 39.22
CA GLN A 27 -69.07 -17.33 38.24
C GLN A 27 -68.30 -16.18 38.90
N LEU A 28 -68.88 -15.56 39.94
CA LEU A 28 -68.18 -14.51 40.71
C LEU A 28 -67.04 -15.09 41.57
N ALA A 29 -67.26 -16.25 42.19
CA ALA A 29 -66.23 -16.96 42.94
C ALA A 29 -65.07 -17.40 42.02
N GLU A 30 -65.36 -17.94 40.85
CA GLU A 30 -64.39 -18.29 39.83
C GLU A 30 -63.55 -17.07 39.41
N LYS A 31 -64.19 -15.93 39.11
CA LYS A 31 -63.47 -14.69 38.80
C LYS A 31 -62.53 -14.25 39.91
N ARG A 32 -62.96 -14.31 41.17
CA ARG A 32 -62.12 -13.97 42.33
C ARG A 32 -60.93 -14.90 42.47
N GLU A 33 -61.13 -16.19 42.24
CA GLU A 33 -60.05 -17.17 42.28
C GLU A 33 -59.05 -16.93 41.14
N ILE A 34 -59.52 -16.61 39.93
CA ILE A 34 -58.66 -16.22 38.81
C ILE A 34 -57.80 -14.99 39.18
N GLU A 35 -58.41 -13.94 39.74
CA GLU A 35 -57.68 -12.75 40.18
C GLU A 35 -56.66 -13.07 41.29
N ALA A 36 -57.00 -13.95 42.22
CA ALA A 36 -56.09 -14.40 43.27
C ALA A 36 -54.88 -15.15 42.70
N ILE A 37 -55.10 -16.07 41.75
CA ILE A 37 -54.05 -16.80 41.04
C ILE A 37 -53.15 -15.83 40.27
N LEU A 38 -53.73 -14.91 39.48
CA LEU A 38 -52.97 -13.92 38.71
C LEU A 38 -52.15 -12.99 39.62
N THR A 39 -52.71 -12.59 40.76
CA THR A 39 -51.99 -11.77 41.76
C THR A 39 -50.82 -12.56 42.36
N GLY A 40 -51.01 -13.85 42.65
CA GLY A 40 -49.96 -14.74 43.11
C GLY A 40 -48.82 -14.87 42.10
N LEU A 41 -49.14 -15.11 40.83
CA LEU A 41 -48.16 -15.16 39.73
C LEU A 41 -47.43 -13.83 39.56
N THR A 42 -48.15 -12.71 39.64
CA THR A 42 -47.55 -11.37 39.55
C THR A 42 -46.55 -11.11 40.67
N LYS A 43 -46.84 -11.56 41.91
CA LYS A 43 -45.90 -11.44 43.04
C LYS A 43 -44.63 -12.26 42.84
N ILE A 44 -44.73 -13.44 42.23
CA ILE A 44 -43.55 -14.26 41.88
C ILE A 44 -42.67 -13.49 40.89
N ILE A 45 -43.26 -12.92 39.84
CA ILE A 45 -42.54 -12.10 38.84
C ILE A 45 -41.92 -10.85 39.49
N ALA A 46 -42.67 -10.17 40.37
CA ALA A 46 -42.20 -8.97 41.07
C ALA A 46 -40.97 -9.26 41.96
N GLY A 47 -40.86 -10.48 42.50
CA GLY A 47 -39.66 -10.92 43.24
C GLY A 47 -38.40 -10.95 42.39
N CYS A 48 -38.53 -11.09 41.07
CA CYS A 48 -37.41 -11.17 40.12
C CYS A 48 -37.22 -9.88 39.30
N ILE A 49 -37.79 -8.74 39.74
CA ILE A 49 -37.82 -7.53 38.92
C ILE A 49 -36.41 -7.01 38.57
N SER A 50 -35.48 -7.07 39.52
CA SER A 50 -34.08 -6.64 39.30
C SER A 50 -33.41 -7.47 38.19
N GLU A 51 -33.60 -8.80 38.18
CA GLU A 51 -33.00 -9.65 37.16
C GLU A 51 -33.65 -9.44 35.79
N LEU A 52 -34.96 -9.14 35.76
CA LEU A 52 -35.67 -8.79 34.53
C LEU A 52 -35.20 -7.45 33.96
N GLU A 53 -34.95 -6.45 34.81
CA GLU A 53 -34.40 -5.16 34.40
C GLU A 53 -32.98 -5.30 33.85
N ASP A 54 -32.11 -6.07 34.52
CA ASP A 54 -30.76 -6.35 34.05
C ASP A 54 -30.76 -7.10 32.71
N ASN A 55 -31.68 -8.07 32.55
CA ASN A 55 -31.88 -8.78 31.30
C ASN A 55 -32.37 -7.85 30.19
N LEU A 56 -33.32 -6.96 30.48
CA LEU A 56 -33.83 -5.99 29.51
C LEU A 56 -32.72 -5.04 29.06
N GLN A 57 -31.90 -4.53 29.97
CA GLN A 57 -30.77 -3.66 29.64
C GLN A 57 -29.73 -4.39 28.78
N SER A 58 -29.45 -5.65 29.10
CA SER A 58 -28.54 -6.51 28.33
C SER A 58 -29.06 -6.78 26.92
N LEU A 59 -30.34 -7.11 26.78
CA LEU A 59 -31.00 -7.31 25.49
C LEU A 59 -31.01 -6.03 24.65
N ALA A 60 -31.32 -4.87 25.25
CA ALA A 60 -31.29 -3.58 24.56
C ALA A 60 -29.89 -3.25 24.05
N ARG A 61 -28.84 -3.54 24.84
CA ARG A 61 -27.45 -3.34 24.42
C ARG A 61 -27.07 -4.27 23.27
N LEU A 62 -27.47 -5.54 23.33
CA LEU A 62 -27.22 -6.50 22.24
C LEU A 62 -27.94 -6.08 20.97
N ASP A 63 -29.22 -5.72 21.05
CA ASP A 63 -30.01 -5.28 19.90
C ASP A 63 -29.37 -4.05 19.24
N PHE A 64 -28.94 -3.05 20.02
CA PHE A 64 -28.24 -1.89 19.49
C PHE A 64 -26.91 -2.25 18.80
N ILE A 65 -26.12 -3.18 19.35
CA ILE A 65 -24.88 -3.65 18.72
C ILE A 65 -25.18 -4.36 17.37
N PHE A 66 -26.18 -5.25 17.34
CA PHE A 66 -26.57 -5.93 16.10
C PHE A 66 -27.15 -4.95 15.07
N ALA A 67 -27.92 -3.96 15.50
CA ALA A 67 -28.43 -2.91 14.63
C ALA A 67 -27.29 -2.10 13.99
N LYS A 68 -26.27 -1.72 14.76
CA LYS A 68 -25.05 -1.08 14.22
C LYS A 68 -24.30 -1.98 13.23
N GLY A 69 -24.21 -3.28 13.51
CA GLY A 69 -23.59 -4.25 12.60
C GLY A 69 -24.35 -4.37 11.27
N LYS A 70 -25.68 -4.45 11.32
CA LYS A 70 -26.54 -4.47 10.12
C LYS A 70 -26.42 -3.17 9.33
N LEU A 71 -26.43 -2.02 10.00
CA LEU A 71 -26.25 -0.72 9.36
C LEU A 71 -24.88 -0.65 8.68
N SER A 72 -23.82 -1.11 9.35
CA SER A 72 -22.47 -1.20 8.77
C SER A 72 -22.46 -2.01 7.48
N GLN A 73 -23.11 -3.17 7.44
CA GLN A 73 -23.18 -3.98 6.23
C GLN A 73 -23.98 -3.30 5.12
N ALA A 74 -25.09 -2.64 5.46
CA ALA A 74 -25.94 -1.96 4.49
C ALA A 74 -25.26 -0.76 3.81
N MET A 75 -24.27 -0.14 4.47
CA MET A 75 -23.57 1.05 3.97
C MET A 75 -22.12 0.80 3.53
N ASP A 76 -21.69 -0.47 3.45
CA ASP A 76 -20.27 -0.84 3.27
C ASP A 76 -19.35 -0.11 4.26
N GLY A 77 -19.79 -0.01 5.52
CA GLY A 77 -19.14 0.78 6.55
C GLY A 77 -17.87 0.14 7.09
N CYS A 78 -16.85 0.96 7.33
CA CYS A 78 -15.59 0.57 7.94
C CYS A 78 -15.47 1.07 9.38
N GLN A 79 -14.62 0.42 10.17
CA GLN A 79 -14.21 0.93 11.48
C GLN A 79 -13.20 2.07 11.27
N PRO A 80 -13.48 3.30 11.74
CA PRO A 80 -12.50 4.38 11.69
C PRO A 80 -11.44 4.23 12.79
N GLU A 81 -10.24 4.75 12.53
CA GLU A 81 -9.23 4.99 13.55
C GLU A 81 -9.60 6.24 14.35
N LEU A 82 -9.62 6.15 15.68
CA LEU A 82 -10.00 7.27 16.54
C LEU A 82 -8.76 7.93 17.16
N ASN A 83 -8.76 9.27 17.19
CA ASN A 83 -7.73 10.05 17.88
C ASN A 83 -8.34 11.14 18.78
N THR A 84 -7.53 11.69 19.68
CA THR A 84 -7.89 12.83 20.54
C THR A 84 -7.14 14.11 20.16
N GLU A 85 -6.42 14.10 19.03
CA GLU A 85 -5.54 15.19 18.59
C GLU A 85 -6.25 16.20 17.69
N GLY A 86 -7.49 15.92 17.28
CA GLY A 86 -8.25 16.76 16.35
C GLY A 86 -8.00 16.43 14.88
N LEU A 87 -7.33 15.32 14.59
CA LEU A 87 -7.02 14.89 13.23
C LEU A 87 -8.27 14.28 12.59
N VAL A 88 -8.66 14.81 11.44
CA VAL A 88 -9.71 14.26 10.59
C VAL A 88 -9.06 13.94 9.26
N HIS A 89 -9.15 12.69 8.83
CA HIS A 89 -8.68 12.22 7.55
C HIS A 89 -9.66 11.16 7.03
N ILE A 90 -10.61 11.61 6.23
CA ILE A 90 -11.65 10.79 5.62
C ILE A 90 -11.16 10.36 4.24
N LYS A 91 -11.11 9.04 4.03
CA LYS A 91 -10.80 8.44 2.73
C LYS A 91 -12.08 7.92 2.10
N LYS A 92 -12.38 8.40 0.90
CA LYS A 92 -13.58 8.04 0.14
C LYS A 92 -14.87 7.97 0.97
N GLY A 93 -15.08 8.96 1.85
CA GLY A 93 -16.27 9.04 2.70
C GLY A 93 -17.52 9.34 1.89
N ARG A 94 -18.65 8.72 2.25
CA ARG A 94 -19.94 8.93 1.59
C ARG A 94 -20.94 9.49 2.59
N HIS A 95 -21.89 10.29 2.10
CA HIS A 95 -22.95 10.77 2.95
C HIS A 95 -23.91 9.61 3.30
N PRO A 96 -24.11 9.26 4.58
CA PRO A 96 -24.81 8.03 4.99
C PRO A 96 -26.31 7.99 4.61
N LEU A 97 -26.93 9.16 4.38
CA LEU A 97 -28.34 9.26 3.98
C LEU A 97 -28.56 9.36 2.46
N LEU A 98 -27.49 9.46 1.66
CA LEU A 98 -27.65 9.49 0.20
C LEU A 98 -27.74 8.06 -0.34
N VAL A 99 -28.69 7.84 -1.25
CA VAL A 99 -28.98 6.53 -1.85
C VAL A 99 -28.53 6.51 -3.31
N GLY A 100 -28.05 5.38 -3.79
CA GLY A 100 -27.62 5.18 -5.18
C GLY A 100 -26.11 5.39 -5.36
N GLU A 101 -25.71 5.86 -6.54
CA GLU A 101 -24.31 6.16 -6.84
C GLU A 101 -23.90 7.49 -6.19
N VAL A 102 -23.36 7.40 -4.97
CA VAL A 102 -22.82 8.54 -4.23
C VAL A 102 -21.33 8.66 -4.52
N VAL A 103 -20.92 9.83 -5.03
CA VAL A 103 -19.51 10.12 -5.23
C VAL A 103 -18.83 10.28 -3.87
N PRO A 104 -17.78 9.50 -3.58
CA PRO A 104 -17.06 9.61 -2.31
C PRO A 104 -16.16 10.86 -2.27
N ILE A 105 -15.93 11.39 -1.06
CA ILE A 105 -15.09 12.56 -0.81
C ILE A 105 -13.88 12.20 0.04
N ASP A 106 -12.74 12.84 -0.27
CA ASP A 106 -11.53 12.79 0.53
C ASP A 106 -11.36 14.13 1.26
N ILE A 107 -11.22 14.09 2.59
CA ILE A 107 -11.09 15.29 3.42
C ILE A 107 -10.00 15.08 4.45
N HIS A 108 -9.10 16.05 4.60
CA HIS A 108 -8.18 16.11 5.73
C HIS A 108 -8.26 17.48 6.43
N LEU A 109 -8.10 17.47 7.75
CA LEU A 109 -8.15 18.64 8.63
C LEU A 109 -7.37 18.32 9.92
N GLY A 110 -6.67 19.31 10.48
CA GLY A 110 -6.03 19.22 11.80
C GLY A 110 -4.50 19.00 11.79
N ARG A 111 -3.91 18.52 10.67
CA ARG A 111 -2.44 18.40 10.52
C ARG A 111 -1.81 19.73 10.15
N ASP A 112 -1.90 20.13 8.88
CA ASP A 112 -1.23 21.32 8.34
C ASP A 112 -2.08 22.59 8.51
N PHE A 113 -3.40 22.41 8.50
CA PHE A 113 -4.37 23.49 8.65
C PHE A 113 -5.55 23.04 9.50
N ARG A 114 -6.18 24.01 10.17
CA ARG A 114 -7.39 23.79 10.99
C ARG A 114 -8.63 24.45 10.41
N VAL A 115 -8.46 25.32 9.43
CA VAL A 115 -9.56 25.99 8.74
C VAL A 115 -9.54 25.59 7.28
N LEU A 116 -10.63 24.99 6.80
CA LEU A 116 -10.82 24.64 5.40
C LEU A 116 -11.93 25.50 4.80
N VAL A 117 -11.61 26.26 3.76
CA VAL A 117 -12.56 27.11 3.04
C VAL A 117 -12.95 26.42 1.73
N ILE A 118 -14.19 25.94 1.63
CA ILE A 118 -14.72 25.27 0.44
C ILE A 118 -15.41 26.28 -0.48
N THR A 119 -14.93 26.38 -1.70
CA THR A 119 -15.44 27.28 -2.74
C THR A 119 -15.99 26.53 -3.94
N GLY A 120 -16.85 27.19 -4.72
CA GLY A 120 -17.43 26.63 -5.94
C GLY A 120 -18.92 26.92 -6.07
N PRO A 121 -19.57 26.48 -7.16
CA PRO A 121 -21.01 26.67 -7.36
C PRO A 121 -21.83 25.90 -6.33
N ASN A 122 -23.02 26.40 -5.98
CA ASN A 122 -23.90 25.78 -4.97
C ASN A 122 -24.33 24.35 -5.36
N THR A 123 -24.50 24.10 -6.64
CA THR A 123 -24.80 22.76 -7.20
C THR A 123 -23.62 21.77 -7.11
N GLY A 124 -22.44 22.20 -6.66
CA GLY A 124 -21.23 21.37 -6.57
C GLY A 124 -21.14 20.47 -5.34
N GLY A 125 -22.12 20.52 -4.42
CA GLY A 125 -22.15 19.62 -3.26
C GLY A 125 -21.38 20.09 -2.03
N LYS A 126 -21.07 21.40 -1.92
CA LYS A 126 -20.35 21.98 -0.76
C LYS A 126 -21.04 21.67 0.57
N THR A 127 -22.34 21.94 0.67
CA THR A 127 -23.17 21.65 1.84
C THR A 127 -23.20 20.15 2.16
N VAL A 128 -23.25 19.29 1.14
CA VAL A 128 -23.25 17.83 1.31
C VAL A 128 -21.90 17.37 1.87
N ALA A 129 -20.78 17.89 1.37
CA ALA A 129 -19.45 17.59 1.90
C ALA A 129 -19.34 17.98 3.38
N LEU A 130 -19.81 19.19 3.72
CA LEU A 130 -19.82 19.70 5.09
C LEU A 130 -20.68 18.84 6.04
N LYS A 131 -21.91 18.48 5.62
CA LYS A 131 -22.78 17.55 6.37
C LYS A 131 -22.15 16.16 6.52
N THR A 132 -21.48 15.68 5.48
CA THR A 132 -20.82 14.36 5.50
C THR A 132 -19.77 14.33 6.61
N VAL A 133 -18.85 15.30 6.69
CA VAL A 133 -17.82 15.34 7.75
C VAL A 133 -18.46 15.32 9.14
N GLY A 134 -19.46 16.18 9.37
CA GLY A 134 -20.14 16.26 10.67
C GLY A 134 -20.83 14.96 11.06
N LEU A 135 -21.56 14.35 10.13
CA LEU A 135 -22.25 13.08 10.36
C LEU A 135 -21.27 11.93 10.62
N LEU A 136 -20.18 11.81 9.84
CA LEU A 136 -19.21 10.75 10.04
C LEU A 136 -18.51 10.87 11.41
N CYS A 137 -18.17 12.09 11.85
CA CYS A 137 -17.62 12.32 13.18
C CYS A 137 -18.61 11.91 14.29
N LEU A 138 -19.88 12.28 14.17
CA LEU A 138 -20.93 11.92 15.14
C LEU A 138 -21.17 10.40 15.17
N MET A 139 -21.26 9.76 14.01
CA MET A 139 -21.43 8.31 13.90
C MET A 139 -20.27 7.56 14.58
N ALA A 140 -19.03 7.99 14.33
CA ALA A 140 -17.85 7.42 14.95
C ALA A 140 -17.87 7.59 16.49
N GLN A 141 -18.25 8.78 17.00
CA GLN A 141 -18.40 9.03 18.43
C GLN A 141 -19.54 8.23 19.09
N CYS A 142 -20.55 7.82 18.32
CA CYS A 142 -21.60 6.88 18.75
C CYS A 142 -21.16 5.40 18.69
N GLY A 143 -19.90 5.13 18.32
CA GLY A 143 -19.35 3.79 18.17
C GLY A 143 -19.98 3.02 17.00
N MET A 144 -20.37 3.73 15.93
CA MET A 144 -20.82 3.15 14.67
C MET A 144 -19.65 3.07 13.69
N HIS A 145 -19.67 2.08 12.80
CA HIS A 145 -18.87 2.13 11.58
C HIS A 145 -19.37 3.25 10.67
N ILE A 146 -18.55 3.69 9.73
CA ILE A 146 -18.84 4.80 8.83
C ILE A 146 -18.69 4.38 7.36
N PRO A 147 -19.50 4.91 6.43
CA PRO A 147 -19.37 4.63 5.01
C PRO A 147 -18.15 5.35 4.40
N ALA A 148 -16.96 4.81 4.65
CA ALA A 148 -15.67 5.30 4.19
C ALA A 148 -14.71 4.12 3.94
N GLU A 149 -13.52 4.40 3.40
CA GLU A 149 -12.49 3.37 3.22
C GLU A 149 -11.60 3.18 4.46
N PRO A 150 -11.01 1.97 4.63
CA PRO A 150 -10.04 1.70 5.69
C PRO A 150 -8.87 2.69 5.73
N GLY A 151 -8.39 2.98 6.94
CA GLY A 151 -7.40 4.03 7.17
C GLY A 151 -7.98 5.45 7.18
N THR A 152 -9.30 5.57 7.29
CA THR A 152 -9.98 6.80 7.71
C THR A 152 -9.73 7.02 9.20
N GLU A 153 -9.29 8.22 9.55
CA GLU A 153 -8.96 8.65 10.91
C GLU A 153 -9.90 9.80 11.33
N LEU A 154 -10.55 9.69 12.49
CA LEU A 154 -11.50 10.69 13.00
C LEU A 154 -11.19 11.06 14.45
N ALA A 155 -11.22 12.36 14.73
CA ALA A 155 -11.04 12.86 16.08
C ALA A 155 -12.33 12.76 16.91
N VAL A 156 -12.17 12.50 18.22
CA VAL A 156 -13.24 12.66 19.20
C VAL A 156 -13.30 14.13 19.62
N PHE A 157 -14.30 14.85 19.10
CA PHE A 157 -14.55 16.24 19.43
C PHE A 157 -15.41 16.36 20.69
N GLN A 158 -15.03 17.30 21.57
CA GLN A 158 -15.83 17.64 22.74
C GLN A 158 -17.08 18.44 22.36
N SER A 159 -17.01 19.20 21.26
CA SER A 159 -18.12 19.96 20.75
C SER A 159 -18.11 20.00 19.22
N ILE A 160 -19.25 19.69 18.61
CA ILE A 160 -19.47 19.81 17.17
C ILE A 160 -20.59 20.84 16.97
N PHE A 161 -20.28 21.92 16.26
CA PHE A 161 -21.19 23.00 15.96
C PHE A 161 -21.47 23.06 14.46
N ALA A 162 -22.71 23.40 14.11
CA ALA A 162 -23.13 23.51 12.73
C ALA A 162 -24.04 24.75 12.58
N ASP A 163 -23.72 25.57 11.58
CA ASP A 163 -24.58 26.61 11.03
C ASP A 163 -24.84 26.27 9.57
N ILE A 164 -25.90 25.50 9.31
CA ILE A 164 -26.22 24.90 8.01
C ILE A 164 -27.71 25.10 7.78
N GLY A 165 -28.10 25.94 6.82
CA GLY A 165 -29.49 26.33 6.59
C GLY A 165 -29.76 26.72 5.15
N ASP A 166 -31.04 26.76 4.79
CA ASP A 166 -31.52 27.05 3.43
C ASP A 166 -31.94 28.54 3.37
N GLU A 167 -31.11 29.39 2.77
CA GLU A 167 -31.38 30.84 2.63
C GLU A 167 -32.51 31.16 1.62
N GLN A 168 -33.14 30.14 1.02
CA GLN A 168 -34.07 30.33 -0.10
C GLN A 168 -35.55 30.52 0.29
N SER A 169 -35.87 30.62 1.59
CA SER A 169 -37.24 30.99 2.00
C SER A 169 -37.45 32.50 1.84
N ILE A 170 -38.24 32.87 0.83
CA ILE A 170 -38.63 34.26 0.47
C ILE A 170 -39.27 35.01 1.66
N GLU A 171 -39.79 34.30 2.67
CA GLU A 171 -40.43 34.88 3.84
C GLU A 171 -39.45 35.39 4.92
N GLN A 172 -38.14 35.15 4.79
CA GLN A 172 -37.15 35.35 5.87
C GLN A 172 -35.94 36.24 5.53
N SER A 173 -35.97 37.07 4.48
CA SER A 173 -34.76 37.79 4.00
C SER A 173 -34.09 38.76 4.99
N LEU A 174 -34.71 39.12 6.13
CA LEU A 174 -34.07 39.87 7.23
C LEU A 174 -33.72 39.00 8.45
N SER A 175 -34.38 37.85 8.60
CA SER A 175 -34.17 36.95 9.74
C SER A 175 -33.08 35.89 9.52
N THR A 176 -32.63 35.69 8.28
CA THR A 176 -31.57 34.71 7.94
C THR A 176 -30.18 35.20 8.38
N PHE A 177 -29.71 36.36 7.89
CA PHE A 177 -28.38 36.88 8.28
C PHE A 177 -28.25 37.09 9.79
N SER A 178 -29.24 37.73 10.42
CA SER A 178 -29.27 37.94 11.87
C SER A 178 -29.34 36.61 12.64
N GLY A 179 -30.02 35.60 12.09
CA GLY A 179 -30.08 34.24 12.63
C GLY A 179 -28.72 33.54 12.59
N HIS A 180 -28.07 33.53 11.41
CA HIS A 180 -26.71 33.01 11.22
C HIS A 180 -25.72 33.69 12.16
N MET A 181 -25.75 35.03 12.25
CA MET A 181 -24.88 35.76 13.17
C MET A 181 -25.14 35.42 14.63
N THR A 182 -26.41 35.32 15.04
CA THR A 182 -26.75 34.92 16.41
C THR A 182 -26.23 33.52 16.72
N ASN A 183 -26.36 32.57 15.78
CA ASN A 183 -25.85 31.21 15.93
C ASN A 183 -24.31 31.21 16.04
N ILE A 184 -23.61 31.90 15.14
CA ILE A 184 -22.15 32.01 15.16
C ILE A 184 -21.64 32.64 16.46
N VAL A 185 -22.31 33.68 16.98
CA VAL A 185 -22.00 34.27 18.29
C VAL A 185 -22.16 33.22 19.40
N GLN A 186 -23.25 32.45 19.40
CA GLN A 186 -23.45 31.38 20.38
C GLN A 186 -22.37 30.28 20.28
N ILE A 187 -21.99 29.89 19.06
CA ILE A 187 -20.93 28.92 18.79
C ILE A 187 -19.62 29.43 19.40
N MET A 188 -19.19 30.65 19.05
CA MET A 188 -17.93 31.22 19.55
C MET A 188 -17.87 31.30 21.08
N ASN A 189 -18.99 31.54 21.74
CA ASN A 189 -19.08 31.61 23.21
C ASN A 189 -19.07 30.23 23.90
N LYS A 190 -19.36 29.14 23.18
CA LYS A 190 -19.50 27.79 23.73
C LYS A 190 -18.40 26.81 23.33
N ILE A 191 -17.45 27.23 22.49
CA ILE A 191 -16.35 26.37 22.00
C ILE A 191 -15.57 25.74 23.15
N LYS A 192 -15.42 24.41 23.09
CA LYS A 192 -14.52 23.63 23.95
C LYS A 192 -13.65 22.73 23.09
N LEU A 193 -12.34 22.81 23.29
CA LEU A 193 -11.36 22.08 22.48
C LEU A 193 -11.23 20.61 22.92
N PRO A 194 -11.03 19.67 21.96
CA PRO A 194 -11.08 19.88 20.52
C PRO A 194 -12.53 20.11 20.04
N SER A 195 -12.73 21.11 19.18
CA SER A 195 -14.04 21.43 18.58
C SER A 195 -14.01 21.36 17.06
N LEU A 196 -15.13 20.95 16.46
CA LEU A 196 -15.42 21.03 15.03
C LEU A 196 -16.54 22.04 14.79
N VAL A 197 -16.33 23.00 13.89
CA VAL A 197 -17.28 24.05 13.52
C VAL A 197 -17.54 23.96 12.03
N LEU A 198 -18.80 23.81 11.65
CA LEU A 198 -19.25 23.65 10.27
C LEU A 198 -20.12 24.85 9.90
N LEU A 199 -19.67 25.69 8.95
CA LEU A 199 -20.36 26.92 8.55
C LEU A 199 -20.70 26.83 7.07
N ASP A 200 -21.98 26.96 6.72
CA ASP A 200 -22.42 27.02 5.32
C ASP A 200 -22.64 28.47 4.90
N GLU A 201 -22.21 28.80 3.68
CA GLU A 201 -22.34 30.11 3.03
C GLU A 201 -21.95 31.31 3.92
N LEU A 202 -20.80 31.20 4.58
CA LEU A 202 -20.36 32.20 5.57
C LEU A 202 -20.26 33.60 4.94
N GLY A 203 -21.02 34.53 5.51
CA GLY A 203 -21.07 35.94 5.11
C GLY A 203 -22.15 36.26 4.08
N ALA A 204 -22.95 35.28 3.64
CA ALA A 204 -24.07 35.50 2.71
C ALA A 204 -25.21 36.33 3.34
N GLY A 205 -26.13 36.82 2.50
CA GLY A 205 -27.31 37.58 2.95
C GLY A 205 -27.07 39.06 3.30
N THR A 206 -25.89 39.61 3.01
CA THR A 206 -25.56 41.04 3.20
C THR A 206 -24.75 41.60 2.02
N ASP A 207 -24.34 42.88 2.10
CA ASP A 207 -23.42 43.49 1.15
C ASP A 207 -22.15 42.62 0.97
N PRO A 208 -21.72 42.28 -0.26
CA PRO A 208 -20.58 41.38 -0.49
C PRO A 208 -19.27 41.84 0.17
N VAL A 209 -19.03 43.14 0.24
CA VAL A 209 -17.80 43.69 0.83
C VAL A 209 -17.85 43.55 2.35
N GLU A 210 -18.98 43.89 2.97
CA GLU A 210 -19.16 43.73 4.42
C GLU A 210 -19.19 42.25 4.83
N GLY A 211 -19.91 41.41 4.07
CA GLY A 211 -20.06 39.98 4.31
C GLY A 211 -18.74 39.22 4.23
N SER A 212 -17.92 39.50 3.20
CA SER A 212 -16.59 38.90 3.06
C SER A 212 -15.63 39.35 4.17
N ALA A 213 -15.63 40.63 4.54
CA ALA A 213 -14.81 41.16 5.63
C ALA A 213 -15.18 40.51 6.98
N LEU A 214 -16.48 40.39 7.26
CA LEU A 214 -16.99 39.76 8.48
C LEU A 214 -16.65 38.26 8.53
N ALA A 215 -16.82 37.54 7.42
CA ALA A 215 -16.48 36.13 7.31
C ALA A 215 -14.99 35.89 7.57
N ILE A 216 -14.10 36.72 7.00
CA ILE A 216 -12.65 36.66 7.28
C ILE A 216 -12.37 36.90 8.77
N ALA A 217 -13.02 37.87 9.40
CA ALA A 217 -12.84 38.15 10.83
C ALA A 217 -13.27 36.97 11.71
N ILE A 218 -14.41 36.33 11.38
CA ILE A 218 -14.91 35.14 12.07
C ILE A 218 -13.93 33.97 11.92
N LEU A 219 -13.47 33.67 10.70
CA LEU A 219 -12.51 32.59 10.47
C LEU A 219 -11.18 32.84 11.18
N LYS A 220 -10.69 34.08 11.20
CA LYS A 220 -9.50 34.47 11.99
C LYS A 220 -9.71 34.21 13.47
N LYS A 221 -10.90 34.55 14.01
CA LYS A 221 -11.22 34.33 15.42
C LYS A 221 -11.29 32.84 15.76
N LEU A 222 -12.00 32.03 14.98
CA LEU A 222 -12.10 30.58 15.16
C LEU A 222 -10.72 29.90 15.09
N ARG A 223 -9.88 30.32 14.14
CA ARG A 223 -8.49 29.87 14.06
C ARG A 223 -7.69 30.24 15.31
N SER A 224 -7.84 31.47 15.83
CA SER A 224 -7.14 31.88 17.05
C SER A 224 -7.58 31.10 18.29
N LEU A 225 -8.82 30.61 18.30
CA LEU A 225 -9.35 29.70 19.32
C LEU A 225 -8.90 28.24 19.08
N GLN A 226 -8.12 27.96 18.04
CA GLN A 226 -7.66 26.63 17.65
C GLN A 226 -8.76 25.62 17.30
N ALA A 227 -9.96 26.11 16.98
CA ALA A 227 -11.07 25.28 16.53
C ALA A 227 -10.82 24.70 15.13
N HIS A 228 -11.26 23.47 14.90
CA HIS A 228 -11.31 22.89 13.56
C HIS A 228 -12.55 23.46 12.87
N THR A 229 -12.38 24.08 11.71
CA THR A 229 -13.46 24.79 11.02
C THR A 229 -13.49 24.39 9.56
N ILE A 230 -14.67 24.04 9.07
CA ILE A 230 -14.94 23.92 7.64
C ILE A 230 -16.01 24.96 7.32
N ALA A 231 -15.70 25.85 6.39
CA ALA A 231 -16.62 26.90 5.96
C ALA A 231 -16.82 26.84 4.45
N THR A 232 -18.06 26.95 3.97
CA THR A 232 -18.33 27.13 2.54
C THR A 232 -18.57 28.62 2.25
N THR A 233 -18.21 29.05 1.03
CA THR A 233 -18.45 30.44 0.61
C THR A 233 -18.56 30.55 -0.91
N HIS A 234 -19.14 31.65 -1.36
CA HIS A 234 -19.15 32.08 -2.76
C HIS A 234 -18.27 33.32 -3.02
N TYR A 235 -17.69 33.93 -1.97
CA TYR A 235 -16.86 35.13 -2.08
C TYR A 235 -15.42 34.81 -2.51
N SER A 236 -14.89 35.62 -3.43
CA SER A 236 -13.54 35.46 -3.98
C SER A 236 -12.46 35.93 -2.99
N GLU A 237 -12.78 36.91 -2.15
CA GLU A 237 -11.93 37.48 -1.11
C GLU A 237 -11.49 36.41 -0.10
N LEU A 238 -12.37 35.45 0.20
CA LEU A 238 -12.06 34.33 1.08
C LEU A 238 -11.07 33.34 0.45
N LYS A 239 -11.04 33.21 -0.89
CA LYS A 239 -10.02 32.41 -1.60
C LYS A 239 -8.65 33.02 -1.39
N ALA A 240 -8.54 34.35 -1.56
CA ALA A 240 -7.30 35.08 -1.36
C ALA A 240 -6.85 35.05 0.11
N PHE A 241 -7.80 35.15 1.05
CA PHE A 241 -7.51 34.99 2.48
C PHE A 241 -6.92 33.61 2.78
N ALA A 242 -7.56 32.53 2.33
CA ALA A 242 -7.09 31.17 2.59
C ALA A 242 -5.72 30.88 1.97
N TYR A 243 -5.43 31.43 0.78
CA TYR A 243 -4.10 31.28 0.16
C TYR A 243 -2.99 31.99 0.94
N ASN A 244 -3.26 33.20 1.45
CA ASN A 244 -2.25 34.05 2.09
C ASN A 244 -2.09 33.79 3.60
N THR A 245 -2.89 32.91 4.18
CA THR A 245 -3.01 32.79 5.64
C THR A 245 -2.57 31.41 6.13
N PRO A 246 -1.44 31.30 6.85
CA PRO A 246 -1.00 30.02 7.41
C PRO A 246 -2.05 29.35 8.29
N GLY A 247 -2.21 28.03 8.17
CA GLY A 247 -3.20 27.26 8.92
C GLY A 247 -4.64 27.37 8.40
N VAL A 248 -4.84 28.05 7.28
CA VAL A 248 -6.08 28.08 6.49
C VAL A 248 -5.77 27.47 5.13
N GLU A 249 -6.66 26.64 4.61
CA GLU A 249 -6.47 25.99 3.31
C GLU A 249 -7.73 26.16 2.44
N ASN A 250 -7.52 26.24 1.13
CA ASN A 250 -8.59 26.29 0.16
C ASN A 250 -9.02 24.89 -0.27
N ALA A 251 -10.30 24.72 -0.50
CA ALA A 251 -10.84 23.58 -1.22
C ALA A 251 -11.82 24.04 -2.29
N SER A 252 -11.97 23.22 -3.32
CA SER A 252 -12.97 23.44 -4.36
C SER A 252 -13.66 22.16 -4.75
N VAL A 253 -14.92 22.29 -5.16
CA VAL A 253 -15.69 21.20 -5.76
C VAL A 253 -15.43 21.19 -7.26
N GLU A 254 -14.96 20.08 -7.80
CA GLU A 254 -14.68 19.94 -9.23
C GLU A 254 -16.00 19.93 -10.02
N PHE A 255 -16.02 20.70 -11.11
CA PHE A 255 -17.14 20.84 -12.03
C PHE A 255 -16.66 20.54 -13.43
N ASP A 256 -17.35 19.67 -14.15
CA ASP A 256 -17.02 19.36 -15.52
C ASP A 256 -17.70 20.36 -16.48
N PRO A 257 -16.97 21.30 -17.10
CA PRO A 257 -17.54 22.26 -18.03
C PRO A 257 -18.04 21.60 -19.33
N VAL A 258 -17.58 20.38 -19.64
CA VAL A 258 -17.95 19.61 -20.84
C VAL A 258 -19.24 18.82 -20.65
N THR A 259 -19.63 18.45 -19.44
CA THR A 259 -20.93 17.81 -19.19
C THR A 259 -21.91 18.71 -18.46
N LEU A 260 -21.45 19.86 -17.95
CA LEU A 260 -22.17 20.74 -17.00
C LEU A 260 -22.62 20.01 -15.72
N ARG A 261 -21.97 18.90 -15.39
CA ARG A 261 -22.29 18.12 -14.20
C ARG A 261 -21.22 18.36 -13.14
N PRO A 262 -21.62 18.57 -11.87
CA PRO A 262 -20.67 18.52 -10.76
C PRO A 262 -20.07 17.10 -10.70
N THR A 263 -18.76 17.00 -10.59
CA THR A 263 -18.11 15.69 -10.36
C THR A 263 -18.15 15.31 -8.89
N TYR A 264 -18.58 16.24 -8.02
CA TYR A 264 -18.67 16.12 -6.55
C TYR A 264 -17.34 15.76 -5.87
N ARG A 265 -16.22 15.82 -6.58
CA ARG A 265 -14.88 15.61 -6.01
C ARG A 265 -14.42 16.88 -5.33
N LEU A 266 -14.02 16.76 -4.06
CA LEU A 266 -13.42 17.85 -3.31
C LEU A 266 -11.91 17.88 -3.54
N LEU A 267 -11.39 19.01 -4.01
CA LEU A 267 -9.98 19.26 -4.26
C LEU A 267 -9.43 20.22 -3.22
N ILE A 268 -8.76 19.67 -2.20
CA ILE A 268 -8.05 20.46 -1.19
C ILE A 268 -6.74 21.01 -1.79
N GLY A 269 -6.36 22.22 -1.36
CA GLY A 269 -5.19 22.98 -1.81
C GLY A 269 -5.44 23.87 -3.04
N MET A 270 -6.68 23.92 -3.55
CA MET A 270 -6.97 24.66 -4.79
C MET A 270 -8.25 25.50 -4.70
N PRO A 271 -8.17 26.80 -5.02
CA PRO A 271 -9.37 27.63 -5.13
C PRO A 271 -10.15 27.26 -6.40
N GLY A 272 -11.48 27.25 -6.31
CA GLY A 272 -12.33 26.84 -7.42
C GLY A 272 -12.49 27.92 -8.48
N ARG A 273 -12.63 27.52 -9.75
CA ARG A 273 -12.95 28.44 -10.86
C ARG A 273 -14.39 28.94 -10.79
N SER A 274 -14.60 30.17 -11.26
CA SER A 274 -15.93 30.69 -11.58
C SER A 274 -16.26 30.35 -13.03
N ASN A 275 -16.93 29.22 -13.28
CA ASN A 275 -17.29 28.74 -14.63
C ASN A 275 -18.56 29.42 -15.20
N ALA A 276 -18.90 30.61 -14.71
CA ALA A 276 -20.19 31.25 -14.99
C ALA A 276 -20.42 31.49 -16.49
N PHE A 277 -19.38 31.88 -17.23
CA PHE A 277 -19.47 32.17 -18.66
C PHE A 277 -19.61 30.91 -19.52
N GLU A 278 -18.86 29.86 -19.20
CA GLU A 278 -18.95 28.57 -19.89
C GLU A 278 -20.34 27.94 -19.69
N ILE A 279 -20.90 28.09 -18.48
CA ILE A 279 -22.27 27.67 -18.16
C ILE A 279 -23.27 28.51 -18.95
N ALA A 280 -23.17 29.85 -18.90
CA ALA A 280 -24.11 30.75 -19.56
C ALA A 280 -24.13 30.57 -21.09
N ALA A 281 -22.96 30.48 -21.73
CA ALA A 281 -22.84 30.21 -23.16
C ALA A 281 -23.55 28.92 -23.56
N ARG A 282 -23.44 27.88 -22.73
CA ARG A 282 -24.00 26.57 -23.01
C ARG A 282 -25.48 26.43 -22.69
N LEU A 283 -25.99 27.26 -21.77
CA LEU A 283 -27.43 27.45 -21.54
C LEU A 283 -28.10 28.26 -22.67
N GLY A 284 -27.34 28.70 -23.67
CA GLY A 284 -27.85 29.36 -24.87
C GLY A 284 -27.69 30.88 -24.87
N LEU A 285 -26.91 31.46 -23.95
CA LEU A 285 -26.60 32.88 -24.00
C LEU A 285 -25.77 33.20 -25.24
N ALA A 286 -26.13 34.26 -25.96
CA ALA A 286 -25.48 34.63 -27.21
C ALA A 286 -23.96 34.85 -26.99
N PRO A 287 -23.10 34.34 -27.91
CA PRO A 287 -21.64 34.46 -27.77
C PRO A 287 -21.16 35.91 -27.62
N GLU A 288 -21.86 36.84 -28.25
CA GLU A 288 -21.58 38.29 -28.18
C GLU A 288 -21.74 38.84 -26.76
N VAL A 289 -22.81 38.44 -26.05
CA VAL A 289 -23.06 38.86 -24.66
C VAL A 289 -22.02 38.26 -23.72
N VAL A 290 -21.60 37.02 -23.96
CA VAL A 290 -20.55 36.37 -23.16
C VAL A 290 -19.19 37.05 -23.41
N ALA A 291 -18.89 37.43 -24.65
CA ALA A 291 -17.68 38.15 -24.99
C ALA A 291 -17.65 39.54 -24.36
N GLU A 292 -18.77 40.26 -24.41
CA GLU A 292 -18.94 41.56 -23.74
C GLU A 292 -18.76 41.42 -22.23
N ALA A 293 -19.41 40.44 -21.59
CA ALA A 293 -19.27 40.20 -20.16
C ALA A 293 -17.84 39.84 -19.74
N ARG A 294 -17.09 39.08 -20.56
CA ARG A 294 -15.65 38.82 -20.32
C ARG A 294 -14.80 40.07 -20.44
N SER A 295 -15.18 41.04 -21.28
CA SER A 295 -14.46 42.30 -21.45
C SER A 295 -14.61 43.25 -20.25
N LEU A 296 -15.64 43.06 -19.43
CA LEU A 296 -15.91 43.85 -18.22
C LEU A 296 -15.10 43.38 -17.00
N ILE A 297 -14.46 42.22 -17.08
CA ILE A 297 -13.62 41.69 -15.99
C ILE A 297 -12.23 42.33 -16.05
N SER A 298 -11.65 42.57 -14.88
CA SER A 298 -10.31 43.14 -14.77
C SER A 298 -9.24 42.21 -15.40
N ARG A 299 -8.19 42.80 -15.98
CA ARG A 299 -7.10 42.00 -16.58
C ARG A 299 -6.42 41.08 -15.56
N ASP A 300 -6.29 41.54 -14.32
CA ASP A 300 -5.67 40.77 -13.23
C ASP A 300 -6.50 39.51 -12.89
N GLU A 301 -7.84 39.60 -12.90
CA GLU A 301 -8.71 38.43 -12.68
C GLU A 301 -8.64 37.42 -13.83
N LEU A 302 -8.47 37.89 -15.06
CA LEU A 302 -8.30 37.02 -16.23
C LEU A 302 -6.96 36.26 -16.16
N GLU A 303 -5.86 36.93 -15.81
CA GLU A 303 -4.54 36.29 -15.65
C GLU A 303 -4.52 35.25 -14.52
N ILE A 304 -5.14 35.57 -13.37
CA ILE A 304 -5.32 34.60 -12.27
C ILE A 304 -6.12 33.38 -12.75
N GLY A 305 -7.20 33.60 -13.51
CA GLY A 305 -7.98 32.53 -14.10
C GLY A 305 -7.18 31.61 -15.02
N HIS A 306 -6.26 32.17 -15.82
CA HIS A 306 -5.37 31.40 -16.69
C HIS A 306 -4.32 30.60 -15.90
N LEU A 307 -3.69 31.18 -14.88
CA LEU A 307 -2.73 30.47 -14.02
C LEU A 307 -3.39 29.31 -13.26
N LEU A 308 -4.60 29.52 -12.75
CA LEU A 308 -5.40 28.44 -12.13
C LEU A 308 -5.69 27.31 -13.11
N LYS A 309 -5.91 27.65 -14.40
CA LYS A 309 -6.16 26.65 -15.44
C LYS A 309 -4.95 25.76 -15.70
N ASP A 310 -3.77 26.33 -15.77
CA ASP A 310 -2.53 25.58 -16.00
C ASP A 310 -2.16 24.73 -14.77
N LEU A 311 -2.38 25.25 -13.56
CA LEU A 311 -2.20 24.50 -12.30
C LEU A 311 -3.10 23.27 -12.23
N GLU A 312 -4.39 23.40 -12.57
CA GLU A 312 -5.31 22.28 -12.60
C GLU A 312 -4.92 21.23 -13.66
N ALA A 313 -4.54 21.67 -14.87
CA ALA A 313 -4.11 20.75 -15.92
C ALA A 313 -2.89 19.94 -15.48
N LYS A 314 -1.92 20.60 -14.85
CA LYS A 314 -0.70 19.95 -14.35
C LYS A 314 -0.99 19.00 -13.18
N ARG A 315 -1.85 19.38 -12.25
CA ARG A 315 -2.30 18.50 -11.16
C ARG A 315 -3.05 17.28 -11.69
N LYS A 316 -3.96 17.46 -12.65
CA LYS A 316 -4.71 16.34 -13.24
C LYS A 316 -3.80 15.35 -13.95
N SER A 317 -2.70 15.82 -14.54
CA SER A 317 -1.62 14.94 -15.03
C SER A 317 -0.97 14.19 -13.87
N LEU A 318 -0.56 14.90 -12.81
CA LEU A 318 0.09 14.28 -11.64
C LEU A 318 -0.80 13.24 -10.94
N ASP A 319 -2.10 13.49 -10.82
CA ASP A 319 -3.04 12.56 -10.20
C ASP A 319 -3.21 11.30 -11.06
N ARG A 320 -3.22 11.42 -12.39
CA ARG A 320 -3.22 10.27 -13.31
C ARG A 320 -1.91 9.47 -13.21
N ASP A 321 -0.78 10.16 -13.19
CA ASP A 321 0.53 9.53 -13.06
C ASP A 321 0.63 8.77 -11.71
N ARG A 322 0.07 9.34 -10.63
CA ARG A 322 -0.03 8.67 -9.33
C ARG A 322 -0.91 7.42 -9.36
N GLU A 323 -2.12 7.53 -9.93
CA GLU A 323 -3.02 6.37 -10.08
C GLU A 323 -2.37 5.24 -10.91
N GLU A 324 -1.60 5.59 -11.94
CA GLU A 324 -0.85 4.63 -12.75
C GLU A 324 0.28 3.98 -11.95
N VAL A 325 1.04 4.76 -11.17
CA VAL A 325 2.08 4.25 -10.27
C VAL A 325 1.51 3.30 -9.22
N ASP A 326 0.36 3.62 -8.63
CA ASP A 326 -0.26 2.78 -7.60
C ASP A 326 -0.76 1.45 -8.19
N LYS A 327 -1.34 1.46 -9.40
CA LYS A 327 -1.68 0.22 -10.13
C LYS A 327 -0.45 -0.65 -10.41
N ILE A 328 0.63 -0.04 -10.89
CA ILE A 328 1.89 -0.76 -11.15
C ILE A 328 2.44 -1.37 -9.84
N ARG A 329 2.30 -0.66 -8.71
CA ARG A 329 2.73 -1.17 -7.39
C ARG A 329 1.90 -2.37 -6.94
N GLU A 330 0.58 -2.35 -7.13
CA GLU A 330 -0.30 -3.48 -6.82
C GLU A 330 0.03 -4.69 -7.70
N GLU A 331 0.20 -4.49 -9.01
CA GLU A 331 0.62 -5.54 -9.94
C GLU A 331 1.98 -6.14 -9.57
N LEU A 332 2.95 -5.30 -9.20
CA LEU A 332 4.28 -5.73 -8.76
C LEU A 332 4.20 -6.55 -7.46
N ALA A 333 3.34 -6.15 -6.51
CA ALA A 333 3.15 -6.87 -5.26
C ALA A 333 2.53 -8.25 -5.51
N ALA A 334 1.51 -8.33 -6.36
CA ALA A 334 0.90 -9.60 -6.76
C ALA A 334 1.90 -10.52 -7.49
N LEU A 335 2.70 -9.95 -8.41
CA LEU A 335 3.73 -10.70 -9.13
C LEU A 335 4.80 -11.26 -8.20
N ARG A 336 5.27 -10.45 -7.24
CA ARG A 336 6.25 -10.89 -6.22
C ARG A 336 5.70 -12.05 -5.38
N HIS A 337 4.45 -11.95 -4.93
CA HIS A 337 3.81 -13.02 -4.16
C HIS A 337 3.74 -14.34 -4.98
N ASN A 338 3.36 -14.25 -6.25
CA ASN A 338 3.32 -15.43 -7.14
C ASN A 338 4.71 -16.05 -7.34
N LEU A 339 5.73 -15.21 -7.54
CA LEU A 339 7.11 -15.65 -7.76
C LEU A 339 7.70 -16.34 -6.51
N GLU A 340 7.38 -15.82 -5.32
CA GLU A 340 7.75 -16.48 -4.05
C GLU A 340 7.05 -17.83 -3.87
N ALA A 341 5.75 -17.92 -4.19
CA ALA A 341 5.00 -19.16 -4.12
C ALA A 341 5.55 -20.21 -5.10
N GLU A 342 5.92 -19.80 -6.32
CA GLU A 342 6.52 -20.68 -7.31
C GLU A 342 7.91 -21.15 -6.90
N LYS A 343 8.74 -20.24 -6.34
CA LYS A 343 10.06 -20.60 -5.80
C LYS A 343 9.97 -21.63 -4.67
N ARG A 344 8.99 -21.50 -3.77
CA ARG A 344 8.72 -22.52 -2.73
C ARG A 344 8.36 -23.87 -3.34
N ARG A 345 7.47 -23.89 -4.33
CA ARG A 345 7.10 -25.13 -5.04
C ARG A 345 8.30 -25.79 -5.74
N LEU A 346 9.21 -25.01 -6.31
CA LEU A 346 10.43 -25.53 -6.94
C LEU A 346 11.37 -26.15 -5.90
N HIS A 347 11.60 -25.48 -4.76
CA HIS A 347 12.40 -26.04 -3.67
C HIS A 347 11.81 -27.35 -3.12
N GLU A 348 10.50 -27.41 -2.90
CA GLU A 348 9.85 -28.66 -2.45
C GLU A 348 9.99 -29.81 -3.45
N LYS A 349 9.96 -29.51 -4.76
CA LYS A 349 10.21 -30.52 -5.80
C LYS A 349 11.66 -30.99 -5.79
N GLU A 350 12.61 -30.06 -5.65
CA GLU A 350 14.03 -30.36 -5.58
C GLU A 350 14.35 -31.28 -4.39
N GLU A 351 13.84 -30.95 -3.20
CA GLU A 351 14.01 -31.79 -2.00
C GLU A 351 13.42 -33.19 -2.20
N LYS A 352 12.25 -33.31 -2.84
CA LYS A 352 11.65 -34.62 -3.15
C LYS A 352 12.52 -35.44 -4.11
N ILE A 353 13.02 -34.83 -5.18
CA ILE A 353 13.89 -35.50 -6.16
C ILE A 353 15.17 -35.99 -5.48
N ILE A 354 15.78 -35.15 -4.66
CA ILE A 354 16.99 -35.50 -3.89
C ILE A 354 16.69 -36.67 -2.93
N ALA A 355 15.59 -36.60 -2.18
CA ALA A 355 15.19 -37.67 -1.25
C ALA A 355 14.92 -39.00 -1.98
N GLU A 356 14.27 -38.97 -3.14
CA GLU A 356 14.06 -40.16 -3.96
C GLU A 356 15.37 -40.74 -4.49
N ALA A 357 16.31 -39.89 -4.93
CA ALA A 357 17.63 -40.32 -5.39
C ALA A 357 18.44 -40.98 -4.27
N TYR A 358 18.40 -40.43 -3.04
CA TYR A 358 19.04 -41.04 -1.87
C TYR A 358 18.43 -42.40 -1.52
N ARG A 359 17.09 -42.52 -1.48
CA ARG A 359 16.42 -43.81 -1.20
C ARG A 359 16.75 -44.88 -2.24
N ARG A 360 16.77 -44.51 -3.53
CA ARG A 360 17.17 -45.43 -4.61
C ARG A 360 18.61 -45.90 -4.42
N SER A 361 19.52 -44.98 -4.08
CA SER A 361 20.92 -45.30 -3.83
C SER A 361 21.11 -46.24 -2.64
N GLU A 362 20.41 -45.98 -1.53
CA GLU A 362 20.45 -46.83 -0.33
C GLU A 362 19.90 -48.25 -0.61
N SER A 363 18.83 -48.35 -1.39
CA SER A 363 18.25 -49.63 -1.83
C SER A 363 19.24 -50.44 -2.69
N ILE A 364 19.94 -49.79 -3.62
CA ILE A 364 20.96 -50.43 -4.45
C ILE A 364 22.11 -50.95 -3.57
N ILE A 365 22.60 -50.15 -2.63
CA ILE A 365 23.67 -50.55 -1.70
C ILE A 365 23.23 -51.74 -0.85
N LYS A 366 22.01 -51.71 -0.31
CA LYS A 366 21.46 -52.79 0.52
C LYS A 366 21.31 -54.10 -0.26
N LYS A 367 20.82 -54.03 -1.50
CA LYS A 367 20.74 -55.21 -2.39
C LYS A 367 22.14 -55.77 -2.70
N GLY A 368 23.10 -54.90 -3.03
CA GLY A 368 24.48 -55.32 -3.25
C GLY A 368 25.12 -55.98 -2.02
N GLN A 369 24.86 -55.47 -0.81
CA GLN A 369 25.33 -56.10 0.43
C GLN A 369 24.69 -57.46 0.70
N GLN A 370 23.40 -57.62 0.37
CA GLN A 370 22.70 -58.90 0.50
C GLN A 370 23.25 -59.94 -0.49
N GLU A 371 23.50 -59.55 -1.74
CA GLU A 371 24.12 -60.43 -2.74
C GLU A 371 25.55 -60.84 -2.35
N ILE A 372 26.35 -59.89 -1.84
CA ILE A 372 27.70 -60.22 -1.35
C ILE A 372 27.62 -61.19 -0.16
N SER A 373 26.71 -60.97 0.79
CA SER A 373 26.61 -61.83 1.97
C SER A 373 26.09 -63.23 1.64
N SER A 374 25.19 -63.38 0.67
CA SER A 374 24.73 -64.69 0.18
C SER A 374 25.84 -65.43 -0.58
N LEU A 375 26.64 -64.74 -1.40
CA LEU A 375 27.83 -65.30 -2.05
C LEU A 375 28.87 -65.78 -1.03
N ILE A 376 29.13 -65.00 0.03
CA ILE A 376 30.05 -65.41 1.10
C ILE A 376 29.51 -66.65 1.83
N LYS A 377 28.20 -66.73 2.07
CA LYS A 377 27.56 -67.89 2.71
C LYS A 377 27.68 -69.14 1.85
N MET A 378 27.39 -69.04 0.54
CA MET A 378 27.55 -70.15 -0.41
C MET A 378 29.01 -70.62 -0.50
N LEU A 379 29.97 -69.68 -0.55
CA LEU A 379 31.40 -70.03 -0.55
C LEU A 379 31.79 -70.76 0.75
N LYS A 380 31.32 -70.31 1.92
CA LYS A 380 31.58 -70.99 3.19
C LYS A 380 30.98 -72.40 3.24
N GLU A 381 29.75 -72.57 2.75
CA GLU A 381 29.07 -73.89 2.70
C GLU A 381 29.78 -74.85 1.73
N GLN A 382 30.34 -74.36 0.63
CA GLN A 382 31.20 -75.15 -0.26
C GLN A 382 32.54 -75.53 0.39
N MET A 383 33.08 -74.66 1.26
CA MET A 383 34.34 -74.89 1.97
C MET A 383 34.22 -75.90 3.13
N GLU A 384 33.03 -76.12 3.69
CA GLU A 384 32.79 -77.16 4.71
C GLU A 384 32.83 -78.60 4.16
N LYS A 385 32.85 -78.79 2.83
CA LYS A 385 32.88 -80.10 2.18
C LYS A 385 34.24 -80.55 1.63
N ILE A 386 35.33 -79.84 1.94
CA ILE A 386 36.67 -80.10 1.37
C ILE A 386 37.68 -80.47 2.48
N ASP A 387 38.50 -81.47 2.20
CA ASP A 387 39.47 -82.08 3.11
C ASP A 387 40.59 -81.11 3.56
N ARG A 388 41.09 -81.33 4.79
CA ARG A 388 41.79 -80.34 5.64
C ARG A 388 43.13 -79.82 5.09
N LYS A 389 43.73 -80.50 4.09
CA LYS A 389 45.01 -80.13 3.48
C LYS A 389 44.91 -79.25 2.23
N GLU A 390 43.76 -79.24 1.53
CA GLU A 390 43.48 -78.28 0.45
C GLU A 390 42.84 -76.98 0.98
N GLN A 391 42.34 -77.00 2.23
CA GLN A 391 41.77 -75.84 2.90
C GLN A 391 42.72 -74.64 2.97
N GLU A 392 44.01 -74.81 3.31
CA GLU A 392 44.89 -73.62 3.49
C GLU A 392 45.16 -72.87 2.18
N LYS A 393 45.42 -73.58 1.07
CA LYS A 393 45.64 -72.94 -0.24
C LYS A 393 44.36 -72.34 -0.82
N SER A 394 43.22 -73.02 -0.66
CA SER A 394 41.93 -72.51 -1.11
C SER A 394 41.42 -71.34 -0.24
N ILE A 395 41.70 -71.32 1.08
CA ILE A 395 41.40 -70.19 1.97
C ILE A 395 42.22 -68.96 1.57
N GLN A 396 43.49 -69.13 1.18
CA GLN A 396 44.33 -68.04 0.69
C GLN A 396 43.75 -67.45 -0.61
N GLN A 397 43.41 -68.30 -1.59
CA GLN A 397 42.82 -67.87 -2.87
C GLN A 397 41.43 -67.27 -2.72
N ALA A 398 40.57 -67.85 -1.87
CA ALA A 398 39.24 -67.32 -1.59
C ALA A 398 39.33 -65.98 -0.86
N ARG A 399 40.29 -65.79 0.06
CA ARG A 399 40.55 -64.48 0.69
C ARG A 399 41.03 -63.44 -0.32
N GLU A 400 41.84 -63.83 -1.30
CA GLU A 400 42.29 -62.95 -2.38
C GLU A 400 41.15 -62.57 -3.33
N GLN A 401 40.32 -63.52 -3.75
CA GLN A 401 39.14 -63.26 -4.57
C GLN A 401 38.11 -62.38 -3.85
N LEU A 402 37.93 -62.57 -2.54
CA LEU A 402 37.03 -61.76 -1.72
C LEU A 402 37.60 -60.34 -1.49
N LYS A 403 38.93 -60.19 -1.49
CA LYS A 403 39.61 -58.88 -1.46
C LYS A 403 39.50 -58.16 -2.81
N GLU A 404 39.58 -58.89 -3.93
CA GLU A 404 39.30 -58.39 -5.28
C GLU A 404 37.84 -57.96 -5.43
N LEU A 405 36.86 -58.81 -5.09
CA LEU A 405 35.43 -58.50 -5.12
C LEU A 405 35.07 -57.28 -4.25
N LYS A 406 35.67 -57.14 -3.06
CA LYS A 406 35.51 -55.93 -2.24
C LYS A 406 36.13 -54.69 -2.88
N LYS A 407 37.19 -54.84 -3.67
CA LYS A 407 37.85 -53.74 -4.40
C LYS A 407 37.01 -53.30 -5.61
N THR A 408 36.45 -54.23 -6.38
CA THR A 408 35.51 -53.94 -7.49
C THR A 408 34.21 -53.34 -6.98
N ALA A 409 33.65 -53.86 -5.88
CA ALA A 409 32.47 -53.26 -5.25
C ALA A 409 32.73 -51.84 -4.73
N ARG A 410 33.92 -51.57 -4.15
CA ARG A 410 34.35 -50.20 -3.78
C ARG A 410 34.55 -49.29 -5.00
N GLN A 411 35.01 -49.82 -6.12
CA GLN A 411 35.14 -49.05 -7.37
C GLN A 411 33.77 -48.73 -7.99
N GLN A 412 32.81 -49.65 -7.95
CA GLN A 412 31.42 -49.40 -8.37
C GLN A 412 30.68 -48.44 -7.42
N LEU A 413 31.00 -48.45 -6.12
CA LEU A 413 30.48 -47.45 -5.17
C LEU A 413 31.04 -46.05 -5.47
N ARG A 414 32.28 -45.94 -5.95
CA ARG A 414 32.87 -44.67 -6.39
C ARG A 414 32.24 -44.14 -7.69
N SER A 415 31.74 -45.00 -8.57
CA SER A 415 31.03 -44.56 -9.79
C SER A 415 29.61 -44.02 -9.55
N LEU A 416 29.09 -44.11 -8.32
CA LEU A 416 27.79 -43.55 -7.91
C LEU A 416 27.93 -42.22 -7.14
N GLN A 417 29.15 -41.71 -6.94
CA GLN A 417 29.35 -40.33 -6.51
C GLN A 417 29.21 -39.39 -7.72
N PRO A 418 28.69 -38.17 -7.55
CA PRO A 418 28.67 -37.18 -8.63
C PRO A 418 30.07 -37.06 -9.23
N SER A 419 30.16 -37.06 -10.55
CA SER A 419 31.40 -37.00 -11.33
C SER A 419 32.42 -36.07 -10.68
N ASP A 420 33.52 -36.65 -10.22
CA ASP A 420 34.70 -35.94 -9.72
C ASP A 420 35.25 -35.06 -10.87
N PRO A 421 35.22 -33.72 -10.79
CA PRO A 421 35.51 -32.87 -11.96
C PRO A 421 37.02 -32.74 -12.26
N GLY A 422 37.90 -33.53 -11.65
CA GLY A 422 39.32 -33.42 -11.99
C GLY A 422 40.27 -34.29 -11.18
N ARG A 423 41.57 -34.08 -11.40
CA ARG A 423 42.65 -34.75 -10.67
C ARG A 423 42.99 -33.98 -9.40
N ILE A 424 43.34 -34.70 -8.34
CA ILE A 424 43.96 -34.10 -7.14
C ILE A 424 45.31 -33.49 -7.59
N PRO A 425 45.59 -32.21 -7.27
CA PRO A 425 46.83 -31.56 -7.69
C PRO A 425 48.06 -32.31 -7.17
N ARG A 426 49.00 -32.64 -8.06
CA ARG A 426 50.25 -33.34 -7.69
C ARG A 426 51.28 -32.42 -7.03
N LYS A 427 51.22 -31.13 -7.34
CA LYS A 427 51.99 -30.05 -6.73
C LYS A 427 51.10 -28.81 -6.69
N ILE A 428 51.12 -28.11 -5.58
CA ILE A 428 50.34 -26.89 -5.37
C ILE A 428 51.32 -25.77 -5.04
N LYS A 429 51.20 -24.62 -5.72
CA LYS A 429 51.90 -23.39 -5.37
C LYS A 429 50.90 -22.35 -4.86
N PRO A 430 51.31 -21.45 -3.95
CA PRO A 430 50.52 -20.27 -3.63
C PRO A 430 50.23 -19.48 -4.91
N GLY A 431 48.95 -19.18 -5.15
CA GLY A 431 48.45 -18.49 -6.33
C GLY A 431 47.66 -19.36 -7.32
N ASP A 432 47.84 -20.68 -7.30
CA ASP A 432 47.16 -21.57 -8.25
C ASP A 432 45.63 -21.56 -8.03
N LEU A 433 44.86 -21.65 -9.12
CA LEU A 433 43.41 -21.79 -9.08
C LEU A 433 43.04 -23.25 -8.84
N VAL A 434 42.22 -23.51 -7.82
CA VAL A 434 41.74 -24.85 -7.47
C VAL A 434 40.24 -24.87 -7.26
N PHE A 435 39.62 -26.01 -7.55
CA PHE A 435 38.21 -26.25 -7.25
C PHE A 435 38.08 -27.01 -5.94
N VAL A 436 37.27 -26.50 -5.01
CA VAL A 436 37.02 -27.15 -3.70
C VAL A 436 35.77 -28.00 -3.78
N THR A 437 35.92 -29.33 -3.72
CA THR A 437 34.84 -30.29 -4.02
C THR A 437 33.67 -30.20 -3.04
N LYS A 438 33.93 -30.02 -1.74
CA LYS A 438 32.88 -29.92 -0.70
C LYS A 438 32.08 -28.63 -0.76
N LEU A 439 32.69 -27.54 -1.25
CA LEU A 439 32.05 -26.22 -1.33
C LEU A 439 31.52 -25.90 -2.73
N GLN A 440 31.83 -26.73 -3.73
CA GLN A 440 31.43 -26.56 -5.14
C GLN A 440 31.78 -25.16 -5.68
N LYS A 441 32.92 -24.61 -5.27
CA LYS A 441 33.39 -23.26 -5.65
C LYS A 441 34.88 -23.25 -5.97
N GLN A 442 35.27 -22.32 -6.85
CA GLN A 442 36.67 -22.06 -7.21
C GLN A 442 37.32 -21.15 -6.16
N GLY A 443 38.60 -21.39 -5.88
CA GLY A 443 39.39 -20.57 -4.97
C GLY A 443 40.87 -20.57 -5.34
N ARG A 444 41.63 -19.64 -4.77
CA ARG A 444 43.08 -19.54 -4.97
C ARG A 444 43.83 -19.99 -3.73
N ILE A 445 44.91 -20.76 -3.89
CA ILE A 445 45.73 -21.16 -2.74
C ILE A 445 46.51 -19.95 -2.22
N ILE A 446 46.37 -19.69 -0.93
CA ILE A 446 47.08 -18.61 -0.22
C ILE A 446 48.38 -19.14 0.38
N GLY A 447 48.36 -20.37 0.88
CA GLY A 447 49.50 -20.96 1.57
C GLY A 447 49.34 -22.46 1.75
N VAL A 448 50.47 -23.16 1.66
CA VAL A 448 50.57 -24.59 1.92
C VAL A 448 51.35 -24.78 3.22
N SER A 449 50.70 -25.30 4.24
CA SER A 449 51.38 -25.74 5.47
C SER A 449 52.20 -26.99 5.12
N GLY A 450 53.51 -26.96 5.40
CA GLY A 450 54.49 -27.91 4.85
C GLY A 450 54.10 -29.39 5.00
N GLY A 451 54.03 -30.09 3.85
CA GLY A 451 53.83 -31.54 3.69
C GLY A 451 52.39 -32.02 3.93
N GLN A 452 51.69 -32.50 2.87
CA GLN A 452 50.34 -33.15 2.82
C GLN A 452 49.26 -32.70 3.84
N GLY A 453 49.40 -31.54 4.48
CA GLY A 453 48.49 -30.99 5.47
C GLY A 453 47.39 -30.12 4.85
N PRO A 454 46.51 -29.53 5.69
CA PRO A 454 45.45 -28.65 5.21
C PRO A 454 46.03 -27.43 4.49
N VAL A 455 45.46 -27.10 3.34
CA VAL A 455 45.87 -26.02 2.44
C VAL A 455 44.92 -24.84 2.64
N GLN A 456 45.46 -23.64 2.81
CA GLN A 456 44.64 -22.44 2.91
C GLN A 456 44.22 -21.97 1.52
N VAL A 457 42.91 -21.94 1.28
CA VAL A 457 42.29 -21.52 0.02
C VAL A 457 41.41 -20.31 0.26
N GLN A 458 41.55 -19.30 -0.60
CA GLN A 458 40.70 -18.13 -0.64
C GLN A 458 39.54 -18.37 -1.61
N ILE A 459 38.31 -18.30 -1.12
CA ILE A 459 37.09 -18.38 -1.92
C ILE A 459 36.37 -17.04 -1.75
N GLY A 460 36.51 -16.15 -2.74
CA GLY A 460 36.05 -14.77 -2.63
C GLY A 460 36.72 -14.01 -1.46
N ILE A 461 35.92 -13.59 -0.49
CA ILE A 461 36.38 -12.88 0.73
C ILE A 461 36.75 -13.81 1.89
N LEU A 462 36.45 -15.11 1.79
CA LEU A 462 36.64 -16.08 2.87
C LEU A 462 37.96 -16.85 2.69
N LYS A 463 38.72 -16.99 3.79
CA LYS A 463 39.91 -17.85 3.87
C LYS A 463 39.55 -19.11 4.64
N VAL A 464 39.69 -20.27 3.99
CA VAL A 464 39.31 -21.57 4.57
C VAL A 464 40.46 -22.57 4.46
N GLU A 465 40.63 -23.39 5.48
CA GLU A 465 41.57 -24.51 5.47
C GLU A 465 40.90 -25.76 4.90
N VAL A 466 41.41 -26.24 3.78
CA VAL A 466 40.84 -27.34 3.02
C VAL A 466 41.85 -28.49 2.98
N PRO A 467 41.48 -29.73 3.34
CA PRO A 467 42.36 -30.89 3.20
C PRO A 467 42.83 -31.07 1.76
N TRP A 468 44.08 -31.52 1.58
CA TRP A 468 44.70 -31.73 0.27
C TRP A 468 43.85 -32.61 -0.68
N GLU A 469 43.11 -33.57 -0.13
CA GLU A 469 42.26 -34.51 -0.87
C GLU A 469 40.96 -33.89 -1.42
N ASP A 470 40.54 -32.75 -0.89
CA ASP A 470 39.30 -32.05 -1.26
C ASP A 470 39.54 -30.95 -2.33
N LEU A 471 40.78 -30.84 -2.83
CA LEU A 471 41.18 -29.92 -3.90
C LEU A 471 41.26 -30.62 -5.25
N ARG A 472 40.92 -29.90 -6.32
CA ARG A 472 41.07 -30.34 -7.72
C ARG A 472 41.77 -29.28 -8.55
N GLU A 473 42.66 -29.74 -9.43
CA GLU A 473 43.40 -28.90 -10.37
C GLU A 473 42.48 -28.43 -11.51
N ILE A 474 42.59 -27.16 -11.88
CA ILE A 474 41.90 -26.56 -13.03
C ILE A 474 42.98 -26.29 -14.08
N ASP A 475 42.85 -26.86 -15.29
CA ASP A 475 43.78 -26.56 -16.39
C ASP A 475 43.48 -25.14 -16.94
N GLU A 476 44.41 -24.20 -16.75
CA GLU A 476 44.38 -22.91 -17.45
C GLU A 476 45.01 -23.03 -18.86
N PRO A 477 44.44 -22.38 -19.89
CA PRO A 477 45.08 -22.25 -21.19
C PRO A 477 46.35 -21.39 -21.07
N LYS A 478 47.50 -21.97 -21.43
CA LYS A 478 48.79 -21.27 -21.45
C LYS A 478 48.85 -20.25 -22.59
N THR A 479 48.89 -18.97 -22.28
CA THR A 479 49.51 -17.96 -23.14
C THR A 479 50.74 -17.37 -22.45
N VAL A 480 51.88 -17.62 -23.08
CA VAL A 480 53.21 -17.13 -22.73
C VAL A 480 53.29 -15.67 -23.16
N ILE A 481 53.57 -14.74 -22.25
CA ILE A 481 54.31 -13.51 -22.59
C ILE A 481 55.32 -13.25 -21.48
N GLU A 482 56.55 -13.02 -21.94
CA GLU A 482 57.79 -12.91 -21.20
C GLU A 482 57.86 -11.67 -20.31
N SER A 483 58.68 -11.84 -19.28
CA SER A 483 59.14 -10.85 -18.31
C SER A 483 59.80 -9.62 -18.94
N ASN A 484 59.48 -8.44 -18.41
CA ASN A 484 60.50 -7.50 -17.98
C ASN A 484 60.03 -6.68 -16.77
N SER A 485 60.85 -6.72 -15.73
CA SER A 485 60.72 -6.04 -14.45
C SER A 485 61.03 -4.55 -14.56
N ILE A 486 60.19 -3.70 -13.95
CA ILE A 486 60.64 -2.49 -13.26
C ILE A 486 60.00 -2.45 -11.88
N ASN A 487 60.87 -2.25 -10.89
CA ASN A 487 60.59 -2.18 -9.46
C ASN A 487 59.92 -0.86 -9.04
N ALA A 488 59.22 -0.99 -7.92
CA ALA A 488 59.09 -0.01 -6.84
C ALA A 488 58.21 1.23 -7.06
N GLY A 489 57.03 1.17 -6.43
CA GLY A 489 56.81 2.03 -5.28
C GLY A 489 55.67 3.04 -5.43
N ILE A 490 54.77 2.97 -4.45
CA ILE A 490 53.92 4.04 -3.92
C ILE A 490 52.46 4.03 -4.41
N MET A 491 51.61 3.83 -3.39
CA MET A 491 50.18 4.17 -3.27
C MET A 491 49.16 3.37 -4.10
N VAL A 492 48.79 2.23 -3.50
CA VAL A 492 47.43 1.69 -3.58
C VAL A 492 46.48 2.67 -2.88
N GLN A 493 45.67 3.41 -3.64
CA GLN A 493 44.37 3.89 -3.20
C GLN A 493 43.48 4.13 -4.42
N LYS A 494 42.26 3.59 -4.34
CA LYS A 494 41.15 3.65 -5.30
C LYS A 494 41.35 2.93 -6.64
N SER A 495 40.91 1.68 -6.67
CA SER A 495 40.24 1.14 -7.85
C SER A 495 38.76 1.02 -7.50
N GLU A 496 38.05 2.16 -7.57
CA GLU A 496 36.61 2.14 -7.84
C GLU A 496 36.47 1.49 -9.23
N GLU A 497 35.62 0.47 -9.37
CA GLU A 497 35.23 -0.04 -10.68
C GLU A 497 34.64 1.15 -11.46
N ILE A 498 35.41 1.69 -12.42
CA ILE A 498 34.98 2.83 -13.22
C ILE A 498 33.75 2.40 -14.01
N SER A 499 32.62 3.07 -13.74
CA SER A 499 31.39 2.84 -14.47
C SER A 499 31.60 3.25 -15.94
N PRO A 500 31.22 2.41 -16.93
CA PRO A 500 31.33 2.76 -18.35
C PRO A 500 30.29 3.81 -18.79
N GLU A 501 29.59 4.45 -17.85
CA GLU A 501 28.58 5.47 -18.10
C GLU A 501 28.78 6.71 -17.21
N ILE A 502 28.54 7.88 -17.78
CA ILE A 502 28.51 9.18 -17.09
C ILE A 502 27.17 9.87 -17.32
N ASP A 503 26.60 10.42 -16.25
CA ASP A 503 25.34 11.17 -16.28
C ASP A 503 25.59 12.67 -16.20
N LEU A 504 25.28 13.37 -17.29
CA LEU A 504 25.47 14.81 -17.49
C LEU A 504 24.14 15.57 -17.48
N ARG A 505 23.05 14.93 -17.02
CA ARG A 505 21.72 15.56 -16.97
C ARG A 505 21.66 16.62 -15.88
N GLY A 506 21.19 17.81 -16.23
CA GLY A 506 21.02 18.93 -15.29
C GLY A 506 22.24 19.85 -15.18
N CYS A 507 23.37 19.47 -15.77
CA CYS A 507 24.55 20.32 -15.90
C CYS A 507 24.34 21.41 -16.97
N THR A 508 25.00 22.56 -16.79
CA THR A 508 25.19 23.53 -17.86
C THR A 508 26.18 23.00 -18.90
N VAL A 509 26.26 23.63 -20.09
CA VAL A 509 27.17 23.16 -21.15
C VAL A 509 28.64 23.19 -20.73
N GLU A 510 29.06 24.22 -19.98
CA GLU A 510 30.44 24.37 -19.51
C GLU A 510 30.80 23.31 -18.46
N GLU A 511 29.92 23.09 -17.47
CA GLU A 511 30.10 22.05 -16.44
C GLU A 511 30.16 20.65 -17.04
N ALA A 512 29.28 20.34 -18.00
CA ALA A 512 29.24 19.04 -18.66
C ALA A 512 30.52 18.73 -19.44
N LEU A 513 31.15 19.72 -20.07
CA LEU A 513 32.42 19.53 -20.79
C LEU A 513 33.60 19.33 -19.84
N GLU A 514 33.61 20.00 -18.68
CA GLU A 514 34.66 19.80 -17.68
C GLU A 514 34.60 18.41 -17.04
N GLU A 515 33.39 17.92 -16.71
CA GLU A 515 33.21 16.55 -16.20
C GLU A 515 33.51 15.51 -17.27
N LEU A 516 33.12 15.76 -18.52
CA LEU A 516 33.43 14.87 -19.63
C LEU A 516 34.95 14.74 -19.87
N SER A 517 35.70 15.83 -19.72
CA SER A 517 37.17 15.80 -19.83
C SER A 517 37.79 14.93 -18.74
N LYS A 518 37.38 15.08 -17.48
CA LYS A 518 37.88 14.27 -16.36
C LYS A 518 37.54 12.80 -16.53
N PHE A 519 36.31 12.51 -16.97
CA PHE A 519 35.87 11.15 -17.25
C PHE A 519 36.66 10.50 -18.38
N PHE A 520 37.06 11.26 -19.41
CA PHE A 520 37.86 10.73 -20.50
C PHE A 520 39.29 10.39 -20.04
N ASP A 521 39.87 11.17 -19.13
CA ASP A 521 41.16 10.82 -18.53
C ASP A 521 41.08 9.51 -17.72
N ASP A 522 40.00 9.31 -16.97
CA ASP A 522 39.75 8.07 -16.21
C ASP A 522 39.48 6.86 -17.13
N VAL A 523 38.76 7.07 -18.23
CA VAL A 523 38.50 6.05 -19.25
C VAL A 523 39.78 5.67 -19.99
N LEU A 524 40.71 6.61 -20.22
CA LEU A 524 42.01 6.30 -20.84
C LEU A 524 42.96 5.54 -19.92
N LEU A 525 42.76 5.63 -18.61
CA LEU A 525 43.48 4.85 -17.59
C LEU A 525 42.87 3.46 -17.39
N SER A 526 41.68 3.20 -17.94
CA SER A 526 41.00 1.90 -17.90
C SER A 526 40.93 1.27 -19.30
N ASN A 527 40.90 -0.06 -19.41
CA ASN A 527 40.81 -0.75 -20.71
C ASN A 527 39.36 -0.75 -21.27
N LEU A 528 38.61 0.36 -21.10
CA LEU A 528 37.24 0.47 -21.58
C LEU A 528 37.23 0.94 -23.05
N THR A 529 36.79 0.06 -23.95
CA THR A 529 36.70 0.36 -25.39
C THR A 529 35.44 1.17 -25.76
N THR A 530 34.43 1.18 -24.90
CA THR A 530 33.12 1.79 -25.18
C THR A 530 32.52 2.40 -23.91
N VAL A 531 32.02 3.63 -24.02
CA VAL A 531 31.37 4.35 -22.90
C VAL A 531 30.07 5.02 -23.33
N TYR A 532 29.21 5.29 -22.35
CA TYR A 532 27.88 5.86 -22.53
C TYR A 532 27.77 7.25 -21.86
N LEU A 533 27.42 8.27 -22.64
CA LEU A 533 27.25 9.65 -22.16
C LEU A 533 25.77 9.99 -22.10
N ILE A 534 25.21 10.10 -20.89
CA ILE A 534 23.78 10.36 -20.68
C ILE A 534 23.57 11.87 -20.53
N HIS A 535 22.99 12.53 -21.54
CA HIS A 535 22.76 13.98 -21.53
C HIS A 535 21.27 14.37 -21.59
N GLY A 536 20.37 13.39 -21.73
CA GLY A 536 18.93 13.61 -21.81
C GLY A 536 18.45 14.20 -23.14
N LYS A 537 17.13 14.30 -23.32
CA LYS A 537 16.48 14.70 -24.59
C LYS A 537 16.14 16.18 -24.74
N GLY A 538 16.30 16.99 -23.67
CA GLY A 538 15.73 18.34 -23.47
C GLY A 538 15.75 19.32 -24.66
N THR A 539 16.50 20.43 -24.57
CA THR A 539 16.59 21.43 -25.65
C THR A 539 17.60 21.05 -26.74
N GLY A 540 18.33 19.94 -26.56
CA GLY A 540 19.38 19.48 -27.47
C GLY A 540 20.73 20.20 -27.32
N ALA A 541 20.84 21.21 -26.44
CA ALA A 541 22.07 22.00 -26.26
C ALA A 541 23.26 21.13 -25.82
N LEU A 542 23.09 20.28 -24.80
CA LEU A 542 24.14 19.35 -24.33
C LEU A 542 24.53 18.34 -25.41
N ARG A 543 23.56 17.83 -26.17
CA ARG A 543 23.82 16.89 -27.28
C ARG A 543 24.73 17.51 -28.34
N THR A 544 24.44 18.76 -28.72
CA THR A 544 25.22 19.47 -29.74
C THR A 544 26.63 19.75 -29.24
N ALA A 545 26.78 20.26 -28.01
CA ALA A 545 28.08 20.57 -27.42
C ALA A 545 28.95 19.32 -27.22
N ILE A 546 28.39 18.22 -26.71
CA ILE A 546 29.09 16.94 -26.58
C ILE A 546 29.49 16.41 -27.96
N GLY A 547 28.59 16.48 -28.95
CA GLY A 547 28.88 16.03 -30.31
C GLY A 547 29.92 16.88 -31.07
N GLU A 548 30.16 18.12 -30.66
CA GLU A 548 31.27 18.95 -31.14
C GLU A 548 32.57 18.56 -30.45
N TYR A 549 32.55 18.45 -29.11
CA TYR A 549 33.70 18.02 -28.31
C TYR A 549 34.26 16.65 -28.74
N LEU A 550 33.38 15.66 -28.99
CA LEU A 550 33.78 14.32 -29.43
C LEU A 550 34.36 14.29 -30.84
N ARG A 551 33.99 15.24 -31.70
CA ARG A 551 34.48 15.34 -33.08
C ARG A 551 35.95 15.75 -33.12
N ASP A 552 36.36 16.61 -32.20
CA ASP A 552 37.72 17.14 -32.12
C ASP A 552 38.64 16.31 -31.20
N HIS A 553 38.11 15.28 -30.52
CA HIS A 553 38.88 14.49 -29.57
C HIS A 553 39.77 13.43 -30.26
N PRO A 554 41.11 13.45 -30.10
CA PRO A 554 42.05 12.68 -30.91
C PRO A 554 41.94 11.14 -30.76
N ARG A 555 41.46 10.67 -29.59
CA ARG A 555 41.35 9.25 -29.25
C ARG A 555 39.95 8.64 -29.46
N VAL A 556 38.96 9.43 -29.87
CA VAL A 556 37.65 8.89 -30.25
C VAL A 556 37.78 8.23 -31.63
N LYS A 557 37.35 6.96 -31.72
CA LYS A 557 37.30 6.19 -32.97
C LYS A 557 36.03 6.49 -33.72
N ASN A 558 34.89 6.45 -33.03
CA ASN A 558 33.59 6.80 -33.55
C ASN A 558 32.61 7.11 -32.42
N PHE A 559 31.54 7.84 -32.69
CA PHE A 559 30.43 8.03 -31.76
C PHE A 559 29.09 8.01 -32.48
N ARG A 560 28.05 7.54 -31.79
CA ARG A 560 26.68 7.46 -32.31
C ARG A 560 25.68 7.76 -31.21
N LEU A 561 24.45 8.10 -31.58
CA LEU A 561 23.35 8.10 -30.61
C LEU A 561 23.01 6.66 -30.19
N GLY A 562 22.53 6.53 -28.95
CA GLY A 562 22.06 5.26 -28.40
C GLY A 562 20.88 4.70 -29.18
N TYR A 563 20.81 3.39 -29.30
CA TYR A 563 19.62 2.70 -29.80
C TYR A 563 18.46 2.78 -28.80
N GLN A 564 17.24 2.35 -29.17
CA GLN A 564 16.07 2.43 -28.28
C GLN A 564 16.26 1.69 -26.95
N ASN A 565 17.05 0.62 -26.94
CA ASN A 565 17.45 -0.15 -25.75
C ASN A 565 18.62 0.46 -24.96
N GLU A 566 19.25 1.53 -25.45
CA GLU A 566 20.40 2.22 -24.85
C GLU A 566 20.07 3.67 -24.43
N GLY A 567 18.78 4.02 -24.31
CA GLY A 567 18.34 5.37 -23.95
C GLY A 567 18.02 6.32 -25.12
N GLY A 568 18.13 5.83 -26.37
CA GLY A 568 17.74 6.55 -27.57
C GLY A 568 18.51 7.85 -27.79
N SER A 569 17.83 8.89 -28.27
CA SER A 569 18.43 10.20 -28.57
C SER A 569 18.93 10.99 -27.35
N GLY A 570 18.75 10.47 -26.13
CA GLY A 570 19.23 11.08 -24.88
C GLY A 570 20.59 10.56 -24.40
N VAL A 571 21.19 9.61 -25.14
CA VAL A 571 22.47 8.99 -24.83
C VAL A 571 23.35 9.01 -26.07
N THR A 572 24.64 9.31 -25.89
CA THR A 572 25.66 9.21 -26.93
C THR A 572 26.66 8.11 -26.54
N VAL A 573 26.85 7.13 -27.42
CA VAL A 573 27.78 6.01 -27.25
C VAL A 573 29.08 6.35 -27.97
N VAL A 574 30.21 6.24 -27.28
CA VAL A 574 31.54 6.60 -27.77
C VAL A 574 32.43 5.37 -27.77
N GLU A 575 33.08 5.10 -28.90
CA GLU A 575 34.11 4.07 -29.05
C GLU A 575 35.48 4.73 -29.13
N PHE A 576 36.45 4.23 -28.36
CA PHE A 576 37.82 4.72 -28.37
C PHE A 576 38.71 3.90 -29.32
N LYS A 577 39.83 4.49 -29.74
CA LYS A 577 40.89 3.79 -30.50
C LYS A 577 41.72 2.94 -29.54
N ASP A 578 42.04 1.72 -29.95
CA ASP A 578 42.93 0.80 -29.23
C ASP A 578 44.35 1.36 -29.04
#